data_AF-A0A6J6KVW8-F1
#
_entry.id   AF-A0A6J6KVW8-F1
#
_cell.length_a   1.000
_cell.length_b   1.000
_cell.length_c   1.000
_cell.angle_alpha   90.00
_cell.angle_beta   90.00
_cell.angle_gamma   90.00
#
_symmetry.space_group_name_H-M   'P 1'
#
loop_
_entity.id
_entity.type
_entity.pdbx_description
1 polymer ?
#
loop_
_entity_poly.entity_id
_entity_poly.type
_entity_poly.pdbx_seq_one_letter_code
_entity_poly.pdbx_strand_id
1 'polypeptide(L)'
;MSLTEPHEPVFRKGHQFVLFPEAVRYVDHVVTASFSSVSHADRLAKWSLIALAGVPIGIVFLTFWAVRVDTSPTLSDEERIRGWETVVLELPATLFLIGVVLVGMALAVRAGRHGAIGAAQRAIWLHGVALYMVLAIVTGGSTENIMETRSSTVKWLLFPAQVAVTALVVFVARKMVLSRHKI
;
A
#
# COMPACT_ATOMS: atom_id res chain seq x y z
N MET A 1 80.20 -29.49 -6.49
CA MET A 1 78.99 -28.84 -7.03
C MET A 1 78.18 -29.90 -7.74
N SER A 2 77.11 -30.39 -7.10
CA SER A 2 76.21 -31.41 -7.66
C SER A 2 74.89 -30.72 -7.95
N LEU A 3 74.48 -30.69 -9.21
CA LEU A 3 73.21 -30.12 -9.66
C LEU A 3 72.10 -31.12 -9.33
N THR A 4 71.27 -30.78 -8.35
CA THR A 4 70.00 -31.45 -8.05
C THR A 4 68.97 -31.09 -9.13
N GLU A 5 68.39 -32.11 -9.76
CA GLU A 5 67.27 -31.99 -10.70
C GLU A 5 66.03 -31.35 -10.03
N PRO A 6 65.25 -30.52 -10.73
CA PRO A 6 63.98 -30.02 -10.23
C PRO A 6 62.90 -31.10 -10.36
N HIS A 7 62.32 -31.50 -9.24
CA HIS A 7 61.08 -32.28 -9.21
C HIS A 7 59.92 -31.49 -9.81
N GLU A 8 59.34 -31.99 -10.91
CA GLU A 8 58.07 -31.50 -11.44
C GLU A 8 56.93 -31.77 -10.44
N PRO A 9 56.04 -30.79 -10.17
CA PRO A 9 54.81 -31.06 -9.47
C PRO A 9 53.84 -31.82 -10.39
N VAL A 10 53.61 -33.09 -10.06
CA VAL A 10 52.55 -33.92 -10.63
C VAL A 10 51.19 -33.30 -10.31
N PHE A 11 50.68 -32.46 -11.20
CA PHE A 11 49.28 -32.03 -11.17
C PHE A 11 48.39 -33.23 -11.52
N ARG A 12 47.84 -33.88 -10.49
CA ARG A 12 46.76 -34.86 -10.62
C ARG A 12 45.58 -34.24 -11.38
N LYS A 13 45.44 -34.60 -12.67
CA LYS A 13 44.16 -34.65 -13.37
C LYS A 13 43.29 -35.67 -12.64
N GLY A 14 42.11 -35.27 -12.14
CA GLY A 14 41.18 -36.27 -11.60
C GLY A 14 40.05 -35.83 -10.69
N HIS A 15 39.76 -34.54 -10.53
CA HIS A 15 38.49 -34.13 -9.93
C HIS A 15 37.49 -33.81 -11.05
N GLN A 16 36.96 -34.87 -11.66
CA GLN A 16 35.60 -34.79 -12.18
C GLN A 16 34.72 -34.40 -10.99
N PHE A 17 34.31 -33.13 -10.95
CA PHE A 17 33.15 -32.75 -10.16
C PHE A 17 31.99 -33.56 -10.72
N VAL A 18 31.67 -34.66 -10.04
CA VAL A 18 30.37 -35.31 -10.18
C VAL A 18 29.37 -34.26 -9.67
N LEU A 19 28.93 -33.40 -10.59
CA LEU A 19 27.78 -32.53 -10.37
C LEU A 19 26.63 -33.47 -10.08
N PHE A 20 26.36 -33.68 -8.79
CA PHE A 20 25.20 -34.42 -8.34
C PHE A 20 24.00 -33.80 -9.07
N PRO A 21 23.30 -34.55 -9.94
CA PRO A 21 22.17 -34.00 -10.69
C PRO A 21 21.08 -33.45 -9.75
N GLU A 22 21.05 -33.91 -8.50
CA GLU A 22 20.22 -33.37 -7.42
C GLU A 22 20.64 -31.98 -6.94
N ALA A 23 21.94 -31.69 -6.86
CA ALA A 23 22.45 -30.37 -6.46
C ALA A 23 22.14 -29.32 -7.55
N VAL A 24 22.27 -29.69 -8.83
CA VAL A 24 21.88 -28.82 -9.96
C VAL A 24 20.37 -28.58 -9.95
N ARG A 25 19.55 -29.64 -9.75
CA ARG A 25 18.09 -29.50 -9.65
C ARG A 25 17.67 -28.63 -8.46
N TYR A 26 18.34 -28.75 -7.33
CA TYR A 26 18.09 -27.94 -6.15
C TYR A 26 18.42 -26.45 -6.39
N VAL A 27 19.58 -26.16 -6.99
CA VAL A 27 19.96 -24.79 -7.36
C VAL A 27 18.97 -24.20 -8.36
N ASP A 28 18.59 -24.94 -9.40
CA ASP A 28 17.59 -24.49 -10.38
C ASP A 28 16.23 -24.21 -9.73
N HIS A 29 15.76 -25.09 -8.82
CA HIS A 29 14.51 -24.85 -8.09
C HIS A 29 14.58 -23.61 -7.19
N VAL A 30 15.69 -23.40 -6.48
CA VAL A 30 15.88 -22.24 -5.60
C VAL A 30 15.98 -20.94 -6.41
N VAL A 31 16.73 -20.96 -7.52
CA VAL A 31 16.91 -19.82 -8.41
C VAL A 31 15.59 -19.46 -9.10
N THR A 32 14.86 -20.45 -9.62
CA THR A 32 13.55 -20.22 -10.28
C THR A 32 12.49 -19.73 -9.27
N ALA A 33 12.48 -20.28 -8.06
CA ALA A 33 11.60 -19.80 -6.98
C ALA A 33 11.95 -18.36 -6.56
N SER A 34 13.23 -18.03 -6.47
CA SER A 34 13.69 -16.67 -6.17
C SER A 34 13.24 -15.68 -7.24
N PHE A 35 13.47 -15.95 -8.53
CA PHE A 35 13.05 -15.08 -9.63
C PHE A 35 11.53 -14.90 -9.72
N SER A 36 10.75 -15.96 -9.52
CA SER A 36 9.29 -15.86 -9.54
C SER A 36 8.75 -15.03 -8.36
N SER A 37 9.35 -15.15 -7.17
CA SER A 37 8.98 -14.37 -5.99
C SER A 37 9.25 -12.86 -6.15
N VAL A 38 10.40 -12.49 -6.71
CA VAL A 38 10.78 -11.08 -6.96
C VAL A 38 9.81 -10.45 -7.98
N SER A 39 9.53 -11.15 -9.08
CA SER A 39 8.58 -10.66 -10.09
C SER A 39 7.15 -10.48 -9.54
N HIS A 40 6.74 -11.30 -8.57
CA HIS A 40 5.45 -11.17 -7.92
C HIS A 40 5.40 -9.97 -6.96
N ALA A 41 6.45 -9.77 -6.16
CA ALA A 41 6.57 -8.65 -5.23
C ALA A 41 6.53 -7.30 -5.97
N ASP A 42 7.26 -7.17 -7.07
CA ASP A 42 7.31 -5.96 -7.89
C ASP A 42 5.96 -5.64 -8.52
N ARG A 43 5.26 -6.66 -9.02
CA ARG A 43 3.92 -6.53 -9.57
C ARG A 43 2.92 -6.04 -8.52
N LEU A 44 2.96 -6.58 -7.30
CA LEU A 44 2.10 -6.13 -6.20
C LEU A 44 2.37 -4.67 -5.81
N ALA A 45 3.65 -4.27 -5.75
CA ALA A 45 4.02 -2.87 -5.50
C ALA A 45 3.51 -1.94 -6.61
N LYS A 46 3.64 -2.35 -7.88
CA LYS A 46 3.11 -1.60 -9.02
C LYS A 46 1.59 -1.47 -8.96
N TRP A 47 0.86 -2.55 -8.69
CA TRP A 47 -0.60 -2.51 -8.53
C TRP A 47 -1.04 -1.64 -7.36
N SER A 48 -0.30 -1.66 -6.26
CA SER A 48 -0.55 -0.76 -5.12
C SER A 48 -0.45 0.71 -5.54
N LEU A 49 0.54 1.07 -6.35
CA LEU A 49 0.66 2.45 -6.85
C LEU A 49 -0.44 2.79 -7.86
N ILE A 50 -0.82 1.86 -8.74
CA ILE A 50 -1.94 2.05 -9.67
C ILE A 50 -3.25 2.29 -8.91
N ALA A 51 -3.45 1.62 -7.76
CA ALA A 51 -4.63 1.84 -6.93
C ALA A 51 -4.77 3.30 -6.45
N LEU A 52 -3.67 4.07 -6.34
CA LEU A 52 -3.75 5.51 -6.03
C LEU A 52 -4.48 6.31 -7.12
N ALA A 53 -4.45 5.87 -8.38
CA ALA A 53 -5.25 6.47 -9.43
C ALA A 53 -6.76 6.27 -9.20
N GLY A 54 -7.15 5.30 -8.37
CA GLY A 54 -8.53 5.15 -7.93
C GLY A 54 -8.99 6.26 -6.98
N VAL A 55 -8.08 7.00 -6.33
CA VAL A 55 -8.43 8.14 -5.45
C VAL A 55 -9.09 9.28 -6.23
N PRO A 56 -8.50 9.85 -7.30
CA PRO A 56 -9.17 10.89 -8.08
C PRO A 56 -10.46 10.37 -8.72
N ILE A 57 -10.50 9.11 -9.16
CA ILE A 57 -11.74 8.47 -9.67
C ILE A 57 -12.82 8.43 -8.58
N GLY A 58 -12.44 8.04 -7.36
CA GLY A 58 -13.34 8.00 -6.22
C GLY A 58 -13.81 9.38 -5.77
N ILE A 59 -12.99 10.43 -5.92
CA ILE A 59 -13.41 11.82 -5.67
C ILE A 59 -14.46 12.24 -6.70
N VAL A 60 -14.25 11.95 -7.99
CA VAL A 60 -15.26 12.21 -9.03
C VAL A 60 -16.55 11.44 -8.74
N PHE A 61 -16.44 10.17 -8.35
CA PHE A 61 -17.58 9.36 -7.95
C PHE A 61 -18.30 9.94 -6.73
N LEU A 62 -17.58 10.40 -5.71
CA LEU A 62 -18.14 11.06 -4.53
C LEU A 62 -18.91 12.32 -4.92
N THR A 63 -18.34 13.18 -5.76
CA THR A 63 -19.03 14.38 -6.24
C THR A 63 -20.31 14.03 -7.01
N PHE A 64 -20.22 13.07 -7.93
CA PHE A 64 -21.39 12.61 -8.69
C PHE A 64 -22.47 12.01 -7.76
N TRP A 65 -22.04 11.20 -6.80
CA TRP A 65 -22.93 10.56 -5.84
C TRP A 65 -23.62 11.58 -4.94
N ALA A 66 -22.89 12.57 -4.44
CA ALA A 66 -23.43 13.65 -3.62
C ALA A 66 -24.50 14.47 -4.36
N VAL A 67 -24.34 14.70 -5.66
CA VAL A 67 -25.41 15.30 -6.49
C VAL A 67 -26.59 14.35 -6.62
N ARG A 68 -26.34 13.05 -6.83
CA ARG A 68 -27.40 12.04 -7.01
C ARG A 68 -28.26 11.83 -5.76
N VAL A 69 -27.71 12.04 -4.57
CA VAL A 69 -28.42 11.88 -3.28
C VAL A 69 -28.75 13.22 -2.62
N ASP A 70 -28.68 14.32 -3.38
CA ASP A 70 -29.07 15.66 -2.96
C ASP A 70 -28.30 16.20 -1.73
N THR A 71 -27.05 15.77 -1.53
CA THR A 71 -26.17 16.23 -0.45
C THR A 71 -25.06 17.18 -0.92
N SER A 72 -24.98 17.43 -2.24
CA SER A 72 -23.95 18.27 -2.84
C SER A 72 -23.99 19.72 -2.33
N PRO A 73 -22.84 20.33 -1.99
CA PRO A 73 -22.78 21.74 -1.61
C PRO A 73 -23.09 22.71 -2.76
N THR A 74 -23.23 22.21 -4.00
CA THR A 74 -23.62 23.01 -5.17
C THR A 74 -25.13 23.20 -5.31
N LEU A 75 -25.93 22.47 -4.53
CA LEU A 75 -27.40 22.60 -4.52
C LEU A 75 -27.82 23.78 -3.63
N SER A 76 -29.03 24.28 -3.87
CA SER A 76 -29.61 25.29 -2.98
C SER A 76 -29.87 24.71 -1.59
N ASP A 77 -29.84 25.56 -0.56
CA ASP A 77 -30.05 25.11 0.83
C ASP A 77 -31.44 24.52 1.08
N GLU A 78 -32.42 24.87 0.26
CA GLU A 78 -33.79 24.34 0.31
C GLU A 78 -33.91 22.92 -0.26
N GLU A 79 -33.07 22.58 -1.24
CA GLU A 79 -33.05 21.28 -1.91
C GLU A 79 -32.09 20.29 -1.25
N ARG A 80 -31.10 20.80 -0.52
CA ARG A 80 -30.00 20.00 0.03
C ARG A 80 -30.41 19.27 1.31
N ILE A 81 -30.21 17.95 1.32
CA ILE A 81 -30.38 17.12 2.51
C ILE A 81 -29.24 17.42 3.50
N ARG A 82 -29.61 17.83 4.72
CA ARG A 82 -28.70 18.17 5.82
C ARG A 82 -28.85 17.24 7.02
N GLY A 83 -27.88 17.29 7.93
CA GLY A 83 -27.87 16.53 9.18
C GLY A 83 -27.23 15.16 9.05
N TRP A 84 -27.61 14.24 9.95
CA TRP A 84 -27.04 12.89 10.00
C TRP A 84 -27.45 12.02 8.81
N GLU A 85 -28.57 12.34 8.17
CA GLU A 85 -29.02 11.64 6.96
C GLU A 85 -28.01 11.75 5.83
N THR A 86 -27.39 12.93 5.66
CA THR A 86 -26.32 13.16 4.69
C THR A 86 -25.18 12.15 4.85
N VAL A 87 -24.76 11.86 6.09
CA VAL A 87 -23.68 10.91 6.36
C VAL A 87 -24.05 9.53 5.82
N VAL A 88 -25.26 9.07 6.13
CA VAL A 88 -25.75 7.75 5.72
C VAL A 88 -25.85 7.65 4.20
N LEU A 89 -26.34 8.70 3.54
CA LEU A 89 -26.47 8.75 2.08
C LEU A 89 -25.11 8.80 1.37
N GLU A 90 -24.10 9.43 1.96
CA GLU A 90 -22.73 9.53 1.42
C GLU A 90 -21.84 8.33 1.77
N LEU A 91 -22.27 7.44 2.68
CA LEU A 91 -21.51 6.25 3.09
C LEU A 91 -21.05 5.39 1.90
N PRO A 92 -21.86 5.06 0.88
CA PRO A 92 -21.42 4.21 -0.22
C PRO A 92 -20.20 4.78 -0.96
N ALA A 93 -20.21 6.07 -1.28
CA ALA A 93 -19.10 6.73 -1.95
C ALA A 93 -17.89 6.90 -1.02
N THR A 94 -18.12 7.21 0.25
CA THR A 94 -17.07 7.30 1.27
C THR A 94 -16.35 5.97 1.47
N LEU A 95 -17.11 4.88 1.61
CA LEU A 95 -16.58 3.52 1.78
C LEU A 95 -15.80 3.07 0.55
N PHE A 96 -16.28 3.38 -0.65
CA PHE A 96 -15.54 3.13 -1.88
C PHE A 96 -14.18 3.84 -1.87
N LEU A 97 -14.17 5.15 -1.57
CA LEU A 97 -12.96 5.97 -1.60
C LEU A 97 -11.93 5.53 -0.55
N ILE A 98 -12.37 5.26 0.68
CA ILE A 98 -11.52 4.68 1.74
C ILE A 98 -11.04 3.28 1.34
N GLY A 99 -11.94 2.46 0.79
CA GLY A 99 -11.67 1.09 0.37
C GLY A 99 -10.54 0.99 -0.66
N VAL A 100 -10.53 1.87 -1.66
CA VAL A 100 -9.45 1.95 -2.66
C VAL A 100 -8.08 2.14 -2.02
N VAL A 101 -7.98 3.05 -1.06
CA VAL A 101 -6.72 3.33 -0.34
C VAL A 101 -6.31 2.13 0.52
N LEU A 102 -7.26 1.51 1.24
CA LEU A 102 -6.98 0.34 2.07
C LEU A 102 -6.56 -0.90 1.25
N VAL A 103 -7.17 -1.11 0.08
CA VAL A 103 -6.78 -2.18 -0.85
C VAL A 103 -5.37 -1.93 -1.38
N GLY A 104 -5.06 -0.70 -1.80
CA GLY A 104 -3.73 -0.33 -2.24
C GLY A 104 -2.67 -0.51 -1.14
N MET A 105 -3.00 -0.13 0.10
CA MET A 105 -2.18 -0.37 1.28
C MET A 105 -1.95 -1.87 1.52
N ALA A 106 -2.99 -2.70 1.44
CA ALA A 106 -2.88 -4.14 1.63
C ALA A 106 -1.99 -4.80 0.56
N LEU A 107 -2.06 -4.34 -0.69
CA LEU A 107 -1.15 -4.76 -1.76
C LEU A 107 0.30 -4.37 -1.46
N ALA A 108 0.55 -3.17 -0.94
CA ALA A 108 1.88 -2.75 -0.50
C ALA A 108 2.42 -3.64 0.63
N VAL A 109 1.60 -3.94 1.64
CA VAL A 109 1.97 -4.85 2.73
C VAL A 109 2.31 -6.24 2.19
N ARG A 110 1.50 -6.76 1.25
CA ARG A 110 1.79 -8.04 0.57
C ARG A 110 3.10 -7.99 -0.22
N ALA A 111 3.35 -6.93 -0.99
CA ALA A 111 4.62 -6.74 -1.70
C ALA A 111 5.82 -6.77 -0.76
N GLY A 112 5.72 -6.09 0.40
CA GLY A 112 6.76 -6.08 1.42
C GLY A 112 7.00 -7.46 2.03
N ARG A 113 5.93 -8.24 2.24
CA ARG A 113 6.01 -9.64 2.70
C ARG A 113 6.66 -10.58 1.70
N HIS A 114 6.65 -10.25 0.41
CA HIS A 114 7.32 -11.01 -0.65
C HIS A 114 8.75 -10.48 -0.98
N GLY A 115 9.30 -9.57 -0.17
CA GLY A 115 10.69 -9.14 -0.28
C GLY A 115 10.91 -7.74 -0.86
N ALA A 116 9.89 -7.09 -1.43
CA ALA A 116 9.99 -5.73 -1.98
C ALA A 116 9.86 -4.64 -0.88
N ILE A 117 10.70 -4.69 0.15
CA ILE A 117 10.57 -3.86 1.38
C ILE A 117 10.61 -2.36 1.06
N GLY A 118 11.57 -1.90 0.26
CA GLY A 118 11.72 -0.49 -0.06
C GLY A 118 10.53 0.08 -0.84
N ALA A 119 10.05 -0.66 -1.84
CA ALA A 119 8.88 -0.27 -2.63
C ALA A 119 7.60 -0.29 -1.77
N ALA A 120 7.43 -1.31 -0.92
CA ALA A 120 6.31 -1.42 -0.01
C ALA A 120 6.25 -0.26 0.99
N GLN A 121 7.37 0.14 1.58
CA GLN A 121 7.40 1.26 2.54
C GLN A 121 7.02 2.59 1.88
N ARG A 122 7.50 2.86 0.66
CA ARG A 122 7.10 4.05 -0.10
C ARG A 122 5.61 4.04 -0.41
N ALA A 123 5.09 2.92 -0.91
CA ALA A 123 3.67 2.78 -1.22
C ALA A 123 2.79 2.93 0.04
N ILE A 124 3.21 2.38 1.19
CA ILE A 124 2.50 2.57 2.47
C ILE A 124 2.41 4.04 2.85
N TRP A 125 3.50 4.82 2.70
CA TRP A 125 3.46 6.25 2.98
C TRP A 125 2.53 7.01 2.04
N LEU A 126 2.59 6.71 0.74
CA LEU A 126 1.71 7.34 -0.26
C LEU A 126 0.23 7.05 0.01
N HIS A 127 -0.11 5.80 0.33
CA HIS A 127 -1.48 5.43 0.75
C HIS A 127 -1.86 6.06 2.09
N GLY A 128 -0.91 6.27 3.01
CA GLY A 128 -1.15 7.01 4.25
C GLY A 128 -1.52 8.47 3.99
N VAL A 129 -0.77 9.16 3.13
CA VAL A 129 -1.09 10.53 2.71
C VAL A 129 -2.44 10.58 1.99
N ALA A 130 -2.70 9.62 1.09
CA ALA A 130 -3.99 9.52 0.41
C ALA A 130 -5.15 9.31 1.39
N LEU A 131 -4.99 8.42 2.38
CA LEU A 131 -6.00 8.17 3.41
C LEU A 131 -6.30 9.44 4.20
N TYR A 132 -5.26 10.16 4.61
CA TYR A 132 -5.42 11.43 5.32
C TYR A 132 -6.21 12.45 4.48
N MET A 133 -5.86 12.61 3.20
CA MET A 133 -6.57 13.53 2.30
C MET A 133 -8.04 13.12 2.09
N VAL A 134 -8.30 11.82 1.93
CA VAL A 134 -9.66 11.27 1.81
C VAL A 134 -10.47 11.55 3.09
N LEU A 135 -9.90 11.29 4.26
CA LEU A 135 -10.56 11.58 5.53
C LEU A 135 -10.83 13.07 5.68
N ALA A 136 -9.90 13.95 5.30
CA ALA A 136 -10.08 15.39 5.35
C ALA A 136 -11.22 15.87 4.44
N ILE A 137 -11.34 15.31 3.23
CA ILE A 137 -12.43 15.63 2.29
C ILE A 137 -13.78 15.17 2.87
N VAL A 138 -13.89 13.90 3.23
CA VAL A 138 -15.15 13.30 3.70
C VAL A 138 -15.63 13.97 4.98
N THR A 139 -14.77 14.05 5.99
CA THR A 139 -15.14 14.70 7.24
C THR A 139 -15.39 16.19 7.04
N GLY A 140 -14.62 16.86 6.18
CA GLY A 140 -14.81 18.27 5.85
C GLY A 140 -16.22 18.54 5.32
N GLY A 141 -16.65 17.77 4.31
CA GLY A 141 -17.99 17.87 3.73
C GLY A 141 -19.10 17.46 4.70
N SER A 142 -18.95 16.32 5.39
CA SER A 142 -19.95 15.88 6.37
C SER A 142 -20.12 16.86 7.53
N THR A 143 -19.05 17.52 7.99
CA THR A 143 -19.16 18.50 9.09
C THR A 143 -19.92 19.75 8.66
N GLU A 144 -19.79 20.18 7.40
CA GLU A 144 -20.58 21.27 6.84
C GLU A 144 -22.05 20.89 6.65
N ASN A 145 -22.33 19.61 6.34
CA ASN A 145 -23.68 19.10 6.18
C ASN A 145 -24.40 18.85 7.52
N ILE A 146 -23.68 18.51 8.59
CA ILE A 146 -24.26 18.22 9.91
C ILE A 146 -24.35 19.49 10.78
N MET A 147 -23.35 20.38 10.72
CA MET A 147 -23.24 21.52 11.63
C MET A 147 -23.20 22.85 10.89
N GLU A 148 -24.34 23.54 10.87
CA GLU A 148 -24.49 24.81 10.13
C GLU A 148 -23.73 25.98 10.77
N THR A 149 -23.69 26.07 12.10
CA THR A 149 -23.18 27.26 12.81
C THR A 149 -21.75 27.13 13.35
N ARG A 150 -21.18 25.92 13.41
CA ARG A 150 -19.86 25.66 14.03
C ARG A 150 -19.01 24.61 13.31
N SER A 151 -19.20 24.45 12.01
CA SER A 151 -18.45 23.44 11.21
C SER A 151 -16.94 23.57 11.36
N SER A 152 -16.39 24.80 11.33
CA SER A 152 -14.95 25.05 11.48
C SER A 152 -14.38 24.56 12.81
N THR A 153 -15.08 24.77 13.94
CA THR A 153 -14.63 24.31 15.26
C THR A 153 -14.60 22.80 15.34
N VAL A 154 -15.61 22.12 14.77
CA VAL A 154 -15.68 20.66 14.76
C VAL A 154 -14.60 20.06 13.87
N LYS A 155 -14.30 20.67 12.71
CA LYS A 155 -13.18 20.25 11.86
C LYS A 155 -11.85 20.26 12.63
N TRP A 156 -11.59 21.31 13.40
CA TRP A 156 -10.40 21.38 14.26
C TRP A 156 -10.39 20.31 15.35
N LEU A 157 -11.55 19.98 15.92
CA LEU A 157 -11.66 18.92 16.91
C LEU A 157 -11.46 17.52 16.32
N LEU A 158 -11.91 17.29 15.08
CA LEU A 158 -11.76 16.01 14.37
C LEU A 158 -10.38 15.83 13.73
N PHE A 159 -9.65 16.91 13.47
CA PHE A 159 -8.33 16.87 12.85
C PHE A 159 -7.34 15.95 13.61
N PRO A 160 -7.17 16.05 14.95
CA PRO A 160 -6.32 15.12 15.69
C PRO A 160 -6.74 13.65 15.53
N ALA A 161 -8.04 13.37 15.48
CA ALA A 161 -8.54 12.02 15.28
C ALA A 161 -8.19 11.48 13.88
N GLN A 162 -8.28 12.31 12.84
CA GLN A 162 -7.89 11.93 11.47
C GLN A 162 -6.40 11.62 11.37
N VAL A 163 -5.56 12.46 12.00
CA VAL A 163 -4.11 12.24 12.08
C VAL A 163 -3.81 10.96 12.85
N ALA A 164 -4.46 10.74 13.99
CA ALA A 164 -4.27 9.53 14.80
C ALA A 164 -4.67 8.25 14.06
N VAL A 165 -5.82 8.24 13.39
CA VAL A 165 -6.27 7.10 12.57
C VAL A 165 -5.29 6.82 11.44
N THR A 166 -4.88 7.85 10.70
CA THR A 166 -3.91 7.68 9.60
C THR A 166 -2.58 7.14 10.12
N ALA A 167 -2.04 7.74 11.19
CA ALA A 167 -0.78 7.33 11.79
C ALA A 167 -0.84 5.88 12.29
N LEU A 168 -1.95 5.48 12.91
CA LEU A 168 -2.18 4.12 13.38
C LEU A 168 -2.18 3.11 12.20
N VAL A 169 -2.92 3.41 11.13
CA VAL A 169 -2.98 2.54 9.94
C VAL A 169 -1.60 2.38 9.30
N VAL A 170 -0.87 3.48 9.10
CA VAL A 170 0.49 3.46 8.55
C VAL A 170 1.43 2.68 9.47
N PHE A 171 1.36 2.91 10.79
CA PHE A 171 2.18 2.21 11.77
C PHE A 171 1.95 0.69 11.73
N VAL A 172 0.69 0.25 11.75
CA VAL A 172 0.33 -1.17 11.66
C VAL A 172 0.83 -1.78 10.36
N ALA A 173 0.59 -1.13 9.22
CA ALA A 173 1.04 -1.60 7.91
C ALA A 173 2.57 -1.77 7.86
N ARG A 174 3.33 -0.79 8.37
CA ARG A 174 4.80 -0.88 8.45
C ARG A 174 5.26 -2.01 9.35
N LYS A 175 4.65 -2.18 10.53
CA LYS A 175 4.98 -3.28 11.45
C LYS A 175 4.77 -4.65 10.81
N MET A 176 3.72 -4.81 10.00
CA MET A 176 3.41 -6.06 9.28
C MET A 176 4.45 -6.41 8.21
N VAL A 177 5.13 -5.42 7.62
CA VAL A 177 6.24 -5.64 6.68
C VAL A 177 7.53 -5.99 7.42
N LEU A 178 7.86 -5.24 8.48
CA LEU A 178 9.13 -5.39 9.19
C LEU A 178 9.22 -6.67 10.05
N SER A 179 8.09 -7.17 10.57
CA SER A 179 8.05 -8.37 11.42
C SER A 179 8.44 -9.66 10.68
N ARG A 180 8.29 -9.72 9.36
CA ARG A 180 8.67 -10.90 8.55
C ARG A 180 10.15 -10.96 8.18
N HIS A 181 10.91 -9.89 8.42
CA HIS A 181 12.33 -9.82 8.07
C HIS A 181 13.27 -10.16 9.23
N LYS A 182 12.73 -10.36 10.45
CA LYS A 182 13.50 -10.73 11.65
C LYS A 182 13.55 -12.24 11.90
N ILE A 183 13.09 -13.06 10.96
CA ILE A 183 13.14 -14.52 10.97
C ILE A 183 14.02 -14.93 9.80
#